data_AF-N8ZW60-F1
#
_entry.id   AF-N8ZW60-F1
#
_cell.length_a   1.000
_cell.length_b   1.000
_cell.length_c   1.000
_cell.angle_alpha   90.00
_cell.angle_beta   90.00
_cell.angle_gamma   90.00
#
_symmetry.space_group_name_H-M   'P 1'
#
loop_
_entity.id
_entity.type
_entity.pdbx_description
1 polymer ?
#
loop_
_entity_poly.entity_id
_entity_poly.type
_entity_poly.pdbx_seq_one_letter_code
_entity_poly.pdbx_strand_id
1 'polypeptide(L)'
;MDKQRVFFCGNYLIEKREKSQIKKNAKAGDVKSMLDLARYYYANKKIKKTIKYADLAALRQGSYTQYEVGIFYFQLEIHYKAVFWLTIAAKNGDLDAIEDIKSIYNINLNFSNNFKDAA
;
A
#
# COMPACT_ATOMS: atom_id res chain seq x y z
N MET A 1 -6.67 17.88 11.59
CA MET A 1 -6.51 17.51 10.16
C MET A 1 -6.98 16.08 10.04
N ASP A 2 -8.25 15.91 9.70
CA ASP A 2 -8.89 14.60 9.67
C ASP A 2 -8.22 13.69 8.64
N LYS A 3 -7.62 12.60 9.11
CA LYS A 3 -7.22 11.45 8.30
C LYS A 3 -8.48 10.72 7.82
N GLN A 4 -9.34 11.40 7.07
CA GLN A 4 -10.50 10.77 6.45
C GLN A 4 -9.97 9.63 5.60
N ARG A 5 -10.39 8.42 5.97
CA ARG A 5 -10.09 7.16 5.30
C ARG A 5 -10.39 7.32 3.81
N VAL A 6 -9.36 7.64 3.01
CA VAL A 6 -9.48 7.75 1.56
C VAL A 6 -9.57 6.33 1.01
N PHE A 7 -10.77 5.75 1.10
CA PHE A 7 -11.19 4.56 0.37
C PHE A 7 -11.18 4.90 -1.13
N PHE A 8 -10.04 4.72 -1.79
CA PHE A 8 -9.91 4.86 -3.24
C PHE A 8 -9.62 3.50 -3.89
N CYS A 9 -10.57 2.58 -3.75
CA CYS A 9 -10.78 1.51 -4.73
C CYS A 9 -11.67 2.05 -5.86
N GLY A 10 -11.21 3.06 -6.58
CA GLY A 10 -11.96 3.72 -7.64
C GLY A 10 -11.21 3.67 -8.97
N ASN A 11 -11.62 2.75 -9.85
CA ASN A 11 -11.42 2.71 -11.30
C ASN A 11 -10.26 3.52 -11.90
N TYR A 12 -9.05 2.94 -11.88
CA TYR A 12 -7.90 3.52 -12.58
C TYR A 12 -7.79 2.99 -14.03
N LEU A 13 -8.60 3.56 -14.93
CA LEU A 13 -8.36 3.47 -16.37
C LEU A 13 -7.34 4.55 -16.76
N ILE A 14 -6.05 4.30 -16.53
CA ILE A 14 -4.99 5.21 -17.01
C ILE A 14 -4.83 5.02 -18.52
N GLU A 15 -5.14 6.06 -19.30
CA GLU A 15 -4.87 6.07 -20.74
C GLU A 15 -3.36 6.03 -21.02
N LYS A 16 -2.94 5.51 -22.18
CA LYS A 16 -1.52 5.37 -22.54
C LYS A 16 -0.76 6.71 -22.49
N ARG A 17 -1.42 7.82 -22.85
CA ARG A 17 -0.86 9.19 -22.80
C ARG A 17 -0.64 9.67 -21.37
N GLU A 18 -1.62 9.45 -20.49
CA GLU A 18 -1.55 9.83 -19.07
C GLU A 18 -0.51 8.98 -18.33
N LYS A 19 -0.44 7.68 -18.64
CA LYS A 19 0.59 6.79 -18.09
C LYS A 19 2.00 7.27 -18.40
N SER A 20 2.24 7.82 -19.59
CA SER A 20 3.55 8.37 -19.95
C SER A 20 3.91 9.56 -19.04
N GLN A 21 2.94 10.45 -18.81
CA GLN A 21 3.12 11.61 -17.93
C GLN A 21 3.33 11.19 -16.47
N ILE A 22 2.50 10.27 -15.95
CA ILE A 22 2.64 9.72 -14.60
C ILE A 22 4.00 9.04 -14.43
N LYS A 23 4.49 8.30 -15.45
CA LYS A 23 5.83 7.70 -15.42
C LYS A 23 6.94 8.75 -15.38
N LYS A 24 6.77 9.89 -16.05
CA LYS A 24 7.71 11.01 -15.99
C LYS A 24 7.71 11.62 -14.57
N ASN A 25 6.54 11.89 -14.01
CA ASN A 25 6.37 12.47 -12.67
C ASN A 25 6.92 11.53 -11.57
N ALA A 26 6.63 10.22 -11.67
CA ALA A 26 7.16 9.22 -10.76
C ALA A 26 8.70 9.18 -10.79
N LYS A 27 9.31 9.26 -11.97
CA LYS A 27 10.78 9.38 -12.07
C LYS A 27 11.30 10.66 -11.41
N ALA A 28 10.56 11.77 -11.57
CA ALA A 28 10.91 13.06 -11.01
C ALA A 28 10.80 13.14 -9.47
N GLY A 29 10.20 12.14 -8.80
CA GLY A 29 10.08 12.16 -7.33
C GLY A 29 8.66 12.15 -6.80
N ASP A 30 7.66 12.28 -7.67
CA ASP A 30 6.27 12.37 -7.21
C ASP A 30 5.76 11.02 -6.72
N VAL A 31 5.55 10.92 -5.40
CA VAL A 31 5.09 9.72 -4.70
C VAL A 31 3.67 9.34 -5.12
N LYS A 32 2.80 10.34 -5.33
CA LYS A 32 1.42 10.08 -5.76
C LYS A 32 1.42 9.37 -7.11
N SER A 33 2.21 9.85 -8.07
CA SER A 33 2.42 9.20 -9.36
C SER A 33 3.03 7.79 -9.24
N MET A 34 3.90 7.53 -8.26
CA MET A 34 4.42 6.19 -8.02
C MET A 34 3.33 5.22 -7.54
N LEU A 35 2.49 5.64 -6.59
CA LEU A 35 1.35 4.86 -6.12
C LEU A 35 0.33 4.62 -7.23
N ASP A 36 0.05 5.61 -8.06
CA ASP A 36 -0.87 5.47 -9.19
C ASP A 36 -0.34 4.49 -10.25
N LEU A 37 0.98 4.48 -10.50
CA LEU A 37 1.60 3.42 -11.31
C LEU A 37 1.48 2.04 -10.66
N ALA A 38 1.68 1.94 -9.34
CA ALA A 38 1.54 0.68 -8.63
C ALA A 38 0.12 0.11 -8.75
N ARG A 39 -0.90 0.95 -8.54
CA ARG A 39 -2.33 0.64 -8.74
C ARG A 39 -2.61 0.19 -10.17
N TYR A 40 -2.12 0.93 -11.16
CA TYR A 40 -2.25 0.56 -12.56
C TYR A 40 -1.63 -0.81 -12.86
N TYR A 41 -0.41 -1.06 -12.39
CA TYR A 41 0.24 -2.35 -12.60
C TYR A 41 -0.51 -3.47 -11.89
N TYR A 42 -1.11 -3.19 -10.73
CA TYR A 42 -1.92 -4.18 -10.01
C TYR A 42 -3.18 -4.54 -10.79
N ALA A 43 -3.92 -3.54 -11.27
CA ALA A 43 -5.10 -3.74 -12.13
C ALA A 43 -4.76 -4.53 -13.41
N ASN A 44 -3.54 -4.36 -13.93
CA ASN A 44 -3.02 -5.11 -15.08
C ASN A 44 -2.36 -6.45 -14.70
N LYS A 45 -2.54 -6.95 -13.46
CA LYS A 45 -1.98 -8.20 -12.94
C LYS A 45 -0.43 -8.28 -13.01
N LYS A 46 0.26 -7.14 -13.02
CA LYS A 46 1.73 -7.01 -13.08
C LYS A 46 2.33 -6.82 -11.69
N ILE A 47 2.18 -7.83 -10.83
CA ILE A 47 2.56 -7.80 -9.41
C ILE A 47 4.01 -7.33 -9.17
N LYS A 48 4.98 -7.83 -9.95
CA LYS A 48 6.40 -7.40 -9.82
C LYS A 48 6.56 -5.88 -9.99
N LYS A 49 5.79 -5.27 -10.90
CA LYS A 49 5.85 -3.82 -11.12
C LYS A 49 5.06 -3.08 -10.05
N THR A 50 3.91 -3.59 -9.62
CA THR A 50 3.17 -3.05 -8.47
C THR A 50 4.08 -2.90 -7.26
N ILE A 51 4.75 -3.99 -6.88
CA ILE A 51 5.67 -4.02 -5.74
C ILE A 51 6.78 -2.99 -5.93
N LYS A 52 7.43 -2.98 -7.10
CA LYS A 52 8.52 -2.05 -7.39
C LYS A 52 8.13 -0.58 -7.20
N TYR A 53 6.99 -0.15 -7.73
CA TYR A 53 6.61 1.27 -7.64
C TYR A 53 6.06 1.65 -6.27
N ALA A 54 5.37 0.74 -5.58
CA ALA A 54 4.91 0.97 -4.21
C ALA A 54 6.09 1.06 -3.22
N ASP A 55 7.06 0.15 -3.30
CA ASP A 55 8.28 0.22 -2.47
C ASP A 55 9.08 1.50 -2.75
N LEU A 56 9.21 1.91 -4.03
CA LEU A 56 9.87 3.17 -4.39
C LEU A 56 9.16 4.39 -3.79
N ALA A 57 7.82 4.35 -3.72
CA ALA A 57 7.03 5.43 -3.11
C ALA A 57 7.34 5.54 -1.61
N ALA A 58 7.36 4.41 -0.89
CA ALA A 58 7.64 4.37 0.55
C ALA A 58 9.06 4.80 0.91
N LEU A 59 10.03 4.61 0.00
CA LEU A 59 11.42 5.03 0.21
C LEU A 59 11.64 6.55 0.05
N ARG A 60 10.74 7.26 -0.63
CA ARG A 60 10.95 8.69 -0.98
C ARG A 60 10.32 9.70 -0.02
N GLN A 61 9.32 9.32 0.76
CA GLN A 61 8.63 10.24 1.67
C GLN A 61 8.47 9.63 3.08
N GLY A 62 8.22 10.50 4.06
CA GLY A 62 8.22 10.19 5.50
C GLY A 62 7.11 9.24 5.97
N SER A 63 6.93 9.16 7.29
CA SER A 63 6.02 8.24 7.98
C SER A 63 4.64 8.12 7.33
N TYR A 64 4.05 9.23 6.93
CA TYR A 64 2.74 9.27 6.27
C TYR A 64 2.68 8.46 4.96
N THR A 65 3.70 8.54 4.11
CA THR A 65 3.74 7.76 2.86
C THR A 65 4.00 6.29 3.11
N GLN A 66 4.84 5.98 4.11
CA GLN A 66 5.06 4.59 4.53
C GLN A 66 3.76 3.97 5.03
N TYR A 67 2.95 4.75 5.75
CA TYR A 67 1.60 4.37 6.16
C TYR A 67 0.70 4.13 4.95
N GLU A 68 0.59 5.08 4.01
CA GLU A 68 -0.24 4.91 2.81
C GLU A 68 0.15 3.69 1.96
N VAL A 69 1.45 3.41 1.81
CA VAL A 69 1.95 2.23 1.10
C VAL A 69 1.63 0.95 1.89
N GLY A 70 1.72 0.99 3.22
CA GLY A 70 1.29 -0.10 4.09
C GLY A 70 -0.18 -0.45 3.92
N ILE A 71 -1.06 0.57 3.92
CA ILE A 71 -2.50 0.42 3.67
C ILE A 71 -2.76 -0.10 2.26
N PHE A 72 -2.04 0.43 1.26
CA PHE A 72 -2.13 -0.09 -0.10
C PHE A 72 -1.85 -1.59 -0.14
N TYR A 73 -0.75 -2.07 0.47
CA TYR A 73 -0.47 -3.51 0.52
C TYR A 73 -1.51 -4.32 1.30
N PHE A 74 -2.08 -3.76 2.35
CA PHE A 74 -3.15 -4.41 3.09
C PHE A 74 -4.38 -4.64 2.21
N GLN A 75 -4.76 -3.63 1.41
CA GLN A 75 -5.86 -3.74 0.43
C GLN A 75 -5.57 -4.75 -0.69
N LEU A 76 -4.30 -5.01 -0.98
CA LEU A 76 -3.89 -6.05 -1.93
C LEU A 76 -3.76 -7.45 -1.29
N GLU A 77 -4.11 -7.60 -0.01
CA GLU A 77 -3.91 -8.82 0.79
C GLU A 77 -2.44 -9.28 0.87
N ILE A 78 -1.49 -8.36 0.64
CA ILE A 78 -0.05 -8.62 0.75
C ILE A 78 0.40 -8.27 2.17
N HIS A 79 -0.11 -9.01 3.15
CA HIS A 79 -0.01 -8.70 4.57
C HIS A 79 1.44 -8.52 5.07
N TYR A 80 2.40 -9.32 4.59
CA TYR A 80 3.80 -9.20 5.04
C TYR A 80 4.42 -7.84 4.66
N LYS A 81 4.10 -7.29 3.48
CA LYS A 81 4.56 -5.94 3.09
C LYS A 81 3.77 -4.85 3.78
N ALA A 82 2.49 -5.06 4.01
CA ALA A 82 1.67 -4.12 4.77
C ALA A 82 2.26 -3.90 6.17
N VAL A 83 2.51 -5.00 6.90
CA VAL A 83 3.13 -4.96 8.25
C VAL A 83 4.51 -4.34 8.20
N PHE A 84 5.34 -4.69 7.22
CA PHE A 84 6.69 -4.11 7.07
C PHE A 84 6.65 -2.58 6.97
N TRP A 85 5.86 -2.03 6.05
CA TRP A 85 5.81 -0.58 5.82
C TRP A 85 5.08 0.17 6.94
N LEU A 86 4.00 -0.39 7.50
CA LEU A 86 3.34 0.16 8.68
C LEU A 86 4.26 0.18 9.91
N THR A 87 5.13 -0.83 10.08
CA THR A 87 6.08 -0.87 11.20
C THR A 87 7.09 0.27 11.10
N ILE A 88 7.54 0.59 9.88
CA ILE A 88 8.45 1.72 9.66
C ILE A 88 7.72 3.04 9.92
N ALA A 89 6.47 3.17 9.46
CA ALA A 89 5.65 4.35 9.75
C ALA A 89 5.44 4.57 11.27
N ALA A 90 5.13 3.49 12.00
CA ALA A 90 4.97 3.51 13.46
C ALA A 90 6.27 3.93 14.18
N LYS A 91 7.42 3.40 13.76
CA LYS A 91 8.74 3.80 14.30
C LYS A 91 9.03 5.29 14.08
N ASN A 92 8.49 5.86 13.01
CA ASN A 92 8.61 7.28 12.69
C ASN A 92 7.49 8.14 13.30
N GLY A 93 6.74 7.60 14.26
CA GLY A 93 5.76 8.33 15.08
C GLY A 93 4.31 8.26 14.61
N ASP A 94 3.97 7.46 13.60
CA ASP A 94 2.57 7.28 13.18
C ASP A 94 1.84 6.25 14.05
N LEU A 95 1.14 6.73 15.08
CA LEU A 95 0.42 5.88 16.03
C LEU A 95 -0.73 5.09 15.37
N ASP A 96 -1.31 5.59 14.27
CA ASP A 96 -2.39 4.89 13.57
C ASP A 96 -1.88 3.61 12.90
N ALA A 97 -0.62 3.60 12.48
CA ALA A 97 0.01 2.42 11.91
C ALA A 97 0.06 1.25 12.90
N ILE A 98 0.13 1.52 14.22
CA ILE A 98 0.14 0.50 15.26
C ILE A 98 -1.22 -0.22 15.32
N GLU A 99 -2.31 0.52 15.23
CA GLU A 99 -3.66 -0.04 15.25
C GLU A 99 -3.92 -0.90 14.00
N ASP A 100 -3.47 -0.45 12.83
CA ASP A 100 -3.60 -1.24 11.59
C ASP A 100 -2.75 -2.52 11.62
N ILE A 101 -1.56 -2.49 12.22
CA ILE A 101 -0.74 -3.70 12.41
C ILE A 101 -1.48 -4.71 13.28
N LYS A 102 -2.09 -4.28 14.40
CA LYS A 102 -2.88 -5.17 15.27
C LYS A 102 -4.05 -5.80 14.51
N SER A 103 -4.75 -5.00 13.70
CA SER A 103 -5.84 -5.49 12.84
C SER A 103 -5.38 -6.61 11.91
N ILE A 104 -4.22 -6.44 11.25
CA ILE A 104 -3.64 -7.46 10.38
C ILE A 104 -3.32 -8.75 11.15
N TYR A 105 -2.73 -8.66 12.34
CA TYR A 105 -2.44 -9.84 13.15
C TYR A 105 -3.70 -10.58 13.60
N ASN A 106 -4.73 -9.85 14.01
CA ASN A 106 -6.02 -10.45 14.41
C ASN A 106 -6.69 -11.18 13.25
N ILE A 107 -6.63 -10.62 12.04
CA ILE A 107 -7.12 -11.29 10.82
C ILE A 107 -6.36 -12.60 10.62
N ASN A 108 -5.03 -12.57 10.64
CA ASN A 108 -4.20 -13.77 10.44
C ASN A 108 -4.42 -14.84 11.52
N LEU A 109 -4.59 -14.44 12.79
CA LEU A 109 -4.89 -15.34 13.90
C LEU A 109 -6.26 -16.01 13.71
N ASN A 110 -7.29 -15.24 13.36
CA ASN A 110 -8.63 -15.78 13.12
C ASN A 110 -8.63 -16.75 11.94
N PHE A 111 -7.95 -16.42 10.83
CA PHE A 111 -7.74 -17.38 9.74
C PHE A 111 -7.07 -18.65 10.24
N SER A 112 -5.97 -18.54 11.00
CA SER A 112 -5.24 -19.70 11.51
C SER A 112 -6.07 -20.58 12.46
N ASN A 113 -6.94 -19.99 13.27
CA ASN A 113 -7.81 -20.73 14.20
C ASN A 113 -8.94 -21.44 13.46
N ASN A 114 -9.54 -20.79 12.46
CA ASN A 114 -10.59 -21.40 11.64
C ASN A 114 -10.11 -22.67 10.92
N PHE A 115 -8.83 -22.78 10.57
CA PHE A 115 -8.26 -24.00 9.98
C PHE A 115 -7.91 -25.08 11.02
N LYS A 116 -7.73 -24.72 12.29
CA LYS A 116 -7.48 -25.69 13.37
C LYS A 116 -8.76 -26.36 13.84
N ASP A 117 -9.87 -25.64 13.82
CA ASP A 117 -11.19 -26.18 14.20
C ASP A 117 -11.88 -26.96 13.07
N ALA A 118 -11.33 -26.92 11.85
CA ALA A 118 -11.85 -27.60 10.66
C ALA A 118 -11.14 -28.93 10.32
N ALA A 119 -10.22 -29.41 11.17
CA ALA A 119 -9.46 -30.65 11.01
C ALA A 119 -9.77 -31.64 12.15
#